data_AF-A0A0Q8I6K8-F1
#
_entry.id   AF-A0A0Q8I6K8-F1
#
_cell.length_a   1.000
_cell.length_b   1.000
_cell.length_c   1.000
_cell.angle_alpha   90.00
_cell.angle_beta   90.00
_cell.angle_gamma   90.00
#
_symmetry.space_group_name_H-M   'P 1'
#
loop_
_entity.id
_entity.type
_entity.pdbx_description
1 polymer ?
#
loop_
_entity_poly.entity_id
_entity_poly.type
_entity_poly.pdbx_seq_one_letter_code
_entity_poly.pdbx_strand_id
1 'polypeptide(L)'
;MTSTVLRRVLALCSLVGASALLVVVSAGTASADTPEPRPGSWEPKPDIDVLHAFLVLGGIPLLAFVVITLLFVAPALARGEDLSIDALVPENQWLGGPRKAAGELAAPDSDNSKAGGAGGTW
;
A
#
# COMPACT_ATOMS: atom_id res chain seq x y z
N MET A 1 1.33 15.75 -24.65
CA MET A 1 0.60 15.03 -23.57
C MET A 1 1.56 14.45 -22.52
N THR A 2 2.63 15.16 -22.15
CA THR A 2 3.64 14.72 -21.17
C THR A 2 3.44 15.35 -19.77
N SER A 3 2.33 16.05 -19.55
CA SER A 3 2.29 17.16 -18.57
C SER A 3 1.74 16.84 -17.18
N THR A 4 1.11 15.69 -16.94
CA THR A 4 0.47 15.42 -15.64
C THR A 4 1.19 14.34 -14.84
N VAL A 5 1.57 13.23 -15.49
CA VAL A 5 2.32 12.14 -14.85
C VAL A 5 3.71 12.61 -14.45
N LEU A 6 4.43 13.27 -15.36
CA LEU A 6 5.76 13.83 -15.07
C LEU A 6 5.71 14.85 -13.93
N ARG A 7 4.66 15.67 -13.87
CA ARG A 7 4.47 16.69 -12.83
C ARG A 7 4.15 16.06 -11.46
N ARG A 8 3.37 14.98 -11.43
CA ARG A 8 3.08 14.21 -10.22
C ARG A 8 4.31 13.45 -9.72
N VAL A 9 5.08 12.85 -10.62
CA VAL A 9 6.35 12.18 -10.28
C VAL A 9 7.35 13.17 -9.73
N LEU A 10 7.53 14.33 -10.38
CA LEU A 10 8.40 15.39 -9.87
C LEU A 10 7.94 15.92 -8.51
N ALA A 11 6.63 16.11 -8.31
CA ALA A 11 6.08 16.54 -7.03
C ALA A 11 6.34 15.50 -5.92
N LEU A 12 6.12 14.22 -6.20
CA LEU A 12 6.42 13.13 -5.26
C LEU A 12 7.92 13.04 -4.96
N CYS A 13 8.78 13.11 -5.98
CA CYS A 13 10.23 13.12 -5.80
C CYS A 13 10.70 14.33 -4.99
N SER A 14 10.11 15.51 -5.19
CA SER A 14 10.45 16.71 -4.41
C SER A 14 10.00 16.60 -2.96
N LEU A 15 8.84 16.00 -2.70
CA LEU A 15 8.34 15.78 -1.34
C LEU A 15 9.21 14.76 -0.58
N VAL A 16 9.54 13.63 -1.23
CA VAL A 16 10.44 12.60 -0.68
C VAL A 16 11.85 13.16 -0.48
N GLY A 17 12.34 13.96 -1.44
CA GLY A 17 13.63 14.61 -1.35
C GLY A 17 13.69 15.61 -0.19
N ALA A 18 12.66 16.45 -0.04
CA ALA A 18 12.57 17.44 1.04
C ALA A 18 12.43 16.78 2.42
N SER A 19 11.66 15.69 2.53
CA SER A 19 11.53 14.96 3.79
C SER A 19 12.82 14.23 4.17
N ALA A 20 13.50 13.60 3.20
CA ALA A 20 14.81 13.02 3.42
C ALA A 20 15.84 14.07 3.85
N LEU A 21 15.83 15.24 3.21
CA LEU A 21 16.72 16.36 3.58
C LEU A 21 16.43 16.86 5.00
N LEU A 22 15.15 16.97 5.38
CA LEU A 22 14.76 17.34 6.74
C LEU A 22 15.25 16.33 7.77
N VAL A 23 15.17 15.03 7.49
CA VAL A 23 15.72 13.98 8.37
C VAL A 23 17.24 14.10 8.49
N VAL A 24 17.95 14.29 7.39
CA VAL A 24 19.41 14.45 7.41
C VAL A 24 19.84 15.72 8.15
N VAL A 25 19.15 16.85 7.93
CA VAL A 25 19.44 18.12 8.61
C VAL A 25 19.13 18.04 10.11
N SER A 26 18.04 17.37 10.50
CA SER A 26 17.66 17.20 11.91
C SER A 26 18.57 16.21 12.66
N ALA A 27 19.22 15.28 11.96
CA ALA A 27 20.19 14.35 12.55
C ALA A 27 21.40 15.07 13.18
N GLY A 28 21.70 16.32 12.78
CA GLY A 28 22.75 17.13 13.42
C GLY A 28 22.48 17.48 14.88
N THR A 29 21.23 17.43 15.35
CA THR A 29 20.91 17.63 16.78
C THR A 29 21.21 16.39 17.64
N ALA A 30 21.39 15.22 17.01
CA ALA A 30 21.81 13.99 17.67
C ALA A 30 23.33 13.86 17.83
N SER A 31 24.12 14.79 17.27
CA SER A 31 25.57 14.90 17.48
C SER A 31 25.93 15.90 18.58
N ALA A 32 25.08 16.02 19.60
CA ALA A 32 25.45 16.75 20.81
C ALA A 32 26.61 16.02 21.48
N ASP A 33 27.68 16.76 21.78
CA ASP A 33 28.83 16.28 22.54
C ASP A 33 28.31 15.68 23.85
N THR A 34 28.24 14.36 23.92
CA THR A 34 27.80 13.68 25.12
C THR A 34 28.98 13.74 26.08
N PRO A 35 28.85 14.36 27.28
CA PRO A 35 29.97 14.43 28.20
C PRO A 35 30.47 13.01 28.50
N GLU A 36 31.78 12.80 28.33
CA GLU A 36 32.43 11.52 28.62
C GLU A 36 32.09 11.06 30.05
N PRO A 37 31.82 9.78 30.27
CA PRO A 37 31.50 9.24 31.59
C PRO A 37 32.59 9.58 32.61
N ARG A 38 32.23 10.22 33.71
CA ARG A 38 33.09 10.44 34.88
C ARG A 38 32.86 9.34 35.91
N PRO A 39 33.80 9.10 36.84
CA PRO A 39 33.55 8.22 37.98
C PRO A 39 32.26 8.65 38.73
N GLY A 40 31.23 7.79 38.74
CA GLY A 40 29.92 8.06 39.34
C GLY A 40 28.85 8.66 38.41
N SER A 41 29.09 8.76 37.10
CA SER A 41 28.10 9.21 36.11
C SER A 41 27.33 8.07 35.44
N TRP A 42 26.54 8.40 34.42
CA TRP A 42 25.90 7.41 33.55
C TRP A 42 26.92 6.50 32.86
N GLU A 43 26.46 5.30 32.53
CA GLU A 43 27.25 4.27 31.87
C GLU A 43 27.61 4.70 30.44
N PRO A 44 28.78 4.31 29.91
CA PRO A 44 29.14 4.59 28.52
C PRO A 44 28.07 4.08 27.56
N LYS A 45 27.74 4.89 26.54
CA LYS A 45 26.81 4.45 25.49
C LYS A 45 27.44 3.25 24.78
N PRO A 46 26.71 2.11 24.66
CA PRO A 46 27.22 0.99 23.89
C PRO A 46 27.27 1.34 22.40
N ASP A 47 28.29 0.83 21.72
CA ASP A 47 28.40 0.95 20.27
C ASP A 47 27.19 0.31 19.59
N ILE A 48 26.55 1.06 18.69
CA ILE A 48 25.42 0.58 17.91
C ILE A 48 25.94 0.09 16.57
N ASP A 49 25.74 -1.21 16.30
CA ASP A 49 25.89 -1.73 14.94
C ASP A 49 24.76 -1.18 14.06
N VAL A 50 25.12 -0.24 13.20
CA VAL A 50 24.19 0.46 12.28
C VAL A 50 23.54 -0.52 11.30
N LEU A 51 24.29 -1.53 10.81
CA LEU A 51 23.72 -2.54 9.92
C LEU A 51 22.68 -3.38 10.67
N HIS A 52 22.99 -3.79 11.90
CA HIS A 52 22.03 -4.49 12.74
C HIS A 52 20.75 -3.67 12.96
N ALA A 53 20.88 -2.38 13.26
CA ALA A 53 19.73 -1.48 13.44
C ALA A 53 18.84 -1.41 12.18
N PHE A 54 19.44 -1.29 10.98
CA PHE A 54 18.68 -1.29 9.72
C PHE A 54 18.04 -2.65 9.42
N LEU A 55 18.71 -3.76 9.72
CA LEU A 55 18.15 -5.10 9.55
C LEU A 55 16.98 -5.35 10.50
N VAL A 56 17.05 -4.85 11.73
CA VAL A 56 15.93 -4.93 12.66
C VAL A 56 14.77 -4.05 12.21
N LEU A 57 15.04 -2.79 11.85
CA LEU A 57 13.99 -1.83 11.52
C LEU A 57 13.33 -2.06 10.15
N GLY A 58 14.12 -2.43 9.14
CA GLY A 58 13.62 -2.64 7.77
C GLY A 58 13.59 -4.12 7.37
N GLY A 59 14.60 -4.88 7.76
CA GLY A 59 14.72 -6.30 7.41
C GLY A 59 13.63 -7.16 8.05
N ILE A 60 13.31 -6.97 9.33
CA ILE A 60 12.24 -7.75 10.00
C ILE A 60 10.87 -7.47 9.36
N PRO A 61 10.41 -6.21 9.17
CA PRO A 61 9.13 -5.96 8.49
C PRO A 61 9.09 -6.50 7.05
N LEU A 62 10.19 -6.37 6.29
CA LEU A 62 10.26 -6.91 4.94
C LEU A 62 10.19 -8.45 4.93
N LEU A 63 10.91 -9.10 5.84
CA LEU A 63 10.85 -10.55 6.00
C LEU A 63 9.45 -11.01 6.39
N ALA A 64 8.80 -10.32 7.33
CA ALA A 64 7.43 -10.60 7.72
C ALA A 64 6.47 -10.45 6.54
N PHE A 65 6.61 -9.39 5.74
CA PHE A 65 5.85 -9.20 4.51
C PHE A 65 6.02 -10.38 3.56
N VAL A 66 7.27 -10.79 3.27
CA VAL A 66 7.56 -11.92 2.37
C VAL A 66 6.97 -13.23 2.91
N VAL A 67 7.12 -13.51 4.20
CA VAL A 67 6.57 -14.72 4.83
C VAL A 67 5.04 -14.73 4.73
N ILE A 68 4.39 -13.61 5.05
CA ILE A 68 2.93 -13.49 4.91
C ILE A 68 2.54 -13.68 3.45
N THR A 69 3.17 -13.00 2.50
CA THR A 69 2.88 -13.18 1.07
C THR A 69 3.02 -14.64 0.65
N LEU A 70 4.08 -15.33 1.07
CA LEU A 70 4.26 -16.76 0.76
C LEU A 70 3.14 -17.62 1.34
N LEU A 71 2.72 -17.38 2.58
CA LEU A 71 1.62 -18.13 3.20
C LEU A 71 0.30 -18.01 2.42
N PHE A 72 0.05 -16.87 1.78
CA PHE A 72 -1.16 -16.64 0.99
C PHE A 72 -1.03 -17.05 -0.47
N VAL A 73 0.11 -16.76 -1.11
CA VAL A 73 0.32 -16.95 -2.55
C VAL A 73 0.78 -18.38 -2.87
N ALA A 74 1.62 -18.99 -2.03
CA ALA A 74 2.18 -20.31 -2.32
C ALA A 74 1.11 -21.41 -2.48
N PRO A 75 0.04 -21.49 -1.67
CA PRO A 75 -1.01 -22.49 -1.87
C PRO A 75 -1.79 -22.32 -3.18
N ALA A 76 -1.99 -21.08 -3.64
CA ALA A 76 -2.65 -20.79 -4.91
C ALA A 76 -1.77 -21.21 -6.09
N LEU A 77 -0.47 -20.87 -6.02
CA LEU A 77 0.52 -21.30 -7.01
C LEU A 77 0.66 -22.83 -7.07
N ALA A 78 0.66 -23.50 -5.91
CA ALA A 78 0.71 -24.98 -5.85
C ALA A 78 -0.53 -25.64 -6.48
N ARG A 79 -1.69 -24.95 -6.48
CA ARG A 79 -2.91 -25.39 -7.16
C ARG A 79 -2.95 -25.03 -8.64
N GLY A 80 -2.00 -24.24 -9.14
CA GLY A 80 -1.99 -23.75 -10.51
C GLY A 80 -3.07 -22.70 -10.79
N GLU A 81 -3.50 -21.96 -9.77
CA GLU A 81 -4.49 -20.88 -9.93
C GLU A 81 -3.88 -19.70 -10.71
N ASP A 82 -4.69 -19.06 -11.56
CA ASP A 82 -4.30 -17.83 -12.24
C ASP A 82 -4.44 -16.64 -11.27
N LEU A 83 -3.32 -15.93 -11.05
CA LEU A 83 -3.23 -14.77 -10.16
C LEU A 83 -3.11 -13.45 -10.95
N SER A 84 -3.38 -13.48 -12.26
CA SER A 84 -3.47 -12.28 -13.08
C SER A 84 -4.56 -11.33 -12.56
N ILE A 85 -4.39 -10.03 -12.79
CA ILE A 85 -5.38 -9.02 -12.36
C ILE A 85 -6.77 -9.32 -12.96
N ASP A 86 -6.81 -9.86 -14.18
CA ASP A 86 -8.05 -10.22 -14.87
C ASP A 86 -8.77 -11.41 -14.21
N ALA A 87 -8.02 -12.41 -13.73
CA ALA A 87 -8.58 -13.55 -12.99
C ALA A 87 -9.06 -13.17 -11.57
N LEU A 88 -8.51 -12.10 -11.00
CA LEU A 88 -8.87 -11.60 -9.67
C LEU A 88 -10.10 -10.69 -9.66
N VAL A 89 -10.69 -10.37 -10.82
CA VAL A 89 -11.93 -9.58 -10.92
C VAL A 89 -13.09 -10.42 -10.37
N PRO A 90 -13.74 -10.03 -9.25
CA PRO A 90 -14.83 -10.83 -8.70
C PRO A 90 -15.99 -10.90 -9.69
N GLU A 91 -16.39 -12.11 -10.07
CA GLU A 91 -17.50 -12.36 -11.02
C GLU A 91 -18.85 -11.84 -10.50
N ASN A 92 -18.93 -11.68 -9.19
CA ASN A 92 -20.10 -11.38 -8.37
C ASN A 92 -20.03 -9.96 -7.77
N GLN A 93 -19.44 -9.01 -8.48
CA GLN A 93 -19.60 -7.60 -8.13
C GLN A 93 -21.08 -7.19 -8.26
N TRP A 94 -21.62 -6.55 -7.21
CA TRP A 94 -22.95 -5.91 -7.23
C TRP A 94 -23.05 -4.76 -8.26
N LEU A 95 -21.96 -4.47 -8.98
CA LEU A 95 -21.98 -3.70 -10.22
C LEU A 95 -22.64 -4.46 -11.38
N GLY A 96 -23.20 -5.66 -11.13
CA GLY A 96 -23.95 -6.54 -12.01
C GLY A 96 -25.22 -5.95 -12.62
N GLY A 97 -25.11 -4.78 -13.25
CA GLY A 97 -25.96 -4.46 -14.39
C GLY A 97 -25.67 -5.46 -15.52
N PRO A 98 -26.63 -5.69 -16.44
CA PRO A 98 -26.41 -6.57 -17.57
C PRO A 98 -25.11 -6.21 -18.29
N ARG A 99 -24.31 -7.20 -18.71
CA ARG A 99 -23.15 -6.98 -19.64
C ARG A 99 -23.58 -6.51 -21.03
N LYS A 100 -24.84 -6.13 -21.14
CA LYS A 100 -25.65 -5.93 -22.31
C LYS A 100 -26.03 -4.46 -22.32
N ALA A 101 -26.02 -3.83 -23.50
CA ALA A 101 -26.20 -2.37 -23.62
C ALA A 101 -27.48 -1.92 -22.91
N ALA A 102 -27.56 -0.67 -22.44
CA ALA A 102 -28.68 -0.18 -21.63
C ALA A 102 -30.10 -0.43 -22.20
N GLY A 103 -30.22 -0.76 -23.49
CA GLY A 103 -31.48 -1.18 -24.16
C GLY A 103 -31.79 -2.67 -24.16
N GLU A 104 -30.99 -3.53 -23.54
CA GLU A 104 -31.18 -4.99 -23.48
C GLU A 104 -31.77 -5.47 -22.14
N LEU A 105 -32.18 -4.54 -21.27
CA LEU A 105 -33.05 -4.85 -20.15
C LEU A 105 -34.41 -5.32 -20.70
N ALA A 106 -34.86 -6.51 -20.28
CA ALA A 106 -36.17 -7.01 -20.67
C ALA A 106 -37.24 -5.99 -20.24
N ALA A 107 -38.06 -5.57 -21.20
CA ALA A 107 -39.23 -4.75 -20.92
C ALA A 107 -40.22 -5.56 -20.07
N PRO A 108 -41.11 -4.90 -19.32
CA PRO A 108 -42.20 -5.61 -18.66
C PRO A 108 -43.10 -6.28 -19.70
N ASP A 109 -42.99 -7.60 -19.83
CA ASP A 109 -43.75 -8.39 -20.81
C ASP A 109 -45.18 -8.75 -20.35
N SER A 110 -45.55 -8.38 -19.12
CA SER A 110 -46.90 -8.61 -18.58
C SER A 110 -47.25 -7.61 -17.47
N ASP A 111 -48.55 -7.48 -17.18
CA ASP A 111 -49.07 -6.63 -16.10
C ASP A 111 -48.56 -7.01 -14.70
N ASN A 112 -48.06 -8.24 -14.53
CA ASN A 112 -47.45 -8.71 -13.28
C ASN A 112 -45.91 -8.64 -13.28
N SER A 113 -45.30 -8.08 -14.33
CA SER A 113 -43.86 -8.05 -14.46
C SER A 113 -43.21 -7.19 -13.36
N LYS A 114 -42.16 -7.75 -12.75
CA LYS A 114 -41.31 -7.07 -11.76
C LYS A 114 -40.01 -6.53 -12.38
N ALA A 115 -39.91 -6.55 -13.72
CA ALA A 115 -38.78 -5.98 -14.45
C ALA A 115 -38.94 -4.46 -14.56
N GLY A 116 -37.96 -3.71 -14.03
CA GLY A 116 -37.90 -2.25 -14.07
C GLY A 116 -38.46 -1.57 -12.82
N GLY A 117 -37.65 -0.68 -12.23
CA GLY A 117 -38.03 0.14 -11.08
C GLY A 117 -36.81 0.81 -10.45
N ALA A 118 -36.71 2.13 -10.57
CA ALA A 118 -35.74 2.95 -9.86
C ALA A 118 -36.49 4.09 -9.17
N GLY A 119 -36.33 4.22 -7.86
CA GLY A 119 -36.97 5.26 -7.06
C GLY A 119 -35.95 5.92 -6.15
N GLY A 120 -35.94 7.26 -6.14
CA GLY A 120 -35.14 8.06 -5.23
C GLY A 120 -35.91 9.32 -4.85
N THR A 121 -35.93 9.64 -3.57
CA THR A 121 -36.41 10.93 -3.06
C THR A 121 -35.21 11.62 -2.44
N TRP A 122 -34.99 12.89 -2.79
CA TRP A 122 -33.94 13.72 -2.22
C TRP A 122 -34.16 13.99 -0.72
#